data_AF-A0A1V4MMY9-F1
#
_entry.id   AF-A0A1V4MMY9-F1
#
_cell.length_a   1.000
_cell.length_b   1.000
_cell.length_c   1.000
_cell.angle_alpha   90.00
_cell.angle_beta   90.00
_cell.angle_gamma   90.00
#
_symmetry.space_group_name_H-M   'P 1'
#
loop_
_entity.id
_entity.type
_entity.pdbx_description
1 polymer ?
#
loop_
_entity_poly.entity_id
_entity_poly.type
_entity_poly.pdbx_seq_one_letter_code
_entity_poly.pdbx_strand_id
1 'polypeptide(L)'
;MSMRMHHGFRVMERAATAFIAVLVMMSFCWVTTAAGKPVTQQLPSVSEPTADHSILEELDQPMERGPDVTRTCLSCHTEAGNQVQKTIHWTWGEGEMGEEGLGKAHIINNF
;
A
#
# COMPACT_ATOMS: atom_id res chain seq x y z
N MET A 1 -5.96 -72.76 6.89
CA MET A 1 -5.14 -71.65 6.35
C MET A 1 -6.06 -70.60 5.70
N SER A 2 -6.74 -69.75 6.49
CA SER A 2 -7.47 -68.56 5.99
C SER A 2 -7.99 -67.71 7.16
N MET A 3 -7.09 -67.18 8.01
CA MET A 3 -7.48 -66.22 9.07
C MET A 3 -6.53 -65.02 9.17
N ARG A 4 -5.44 -64.97 8.39
CA ARG A 4 -4.43 -63.90 8.48
C ARG A 4 -4.69 -62.69 7.57
N MET A 5 -5.67 -62.76 6.66
CA MET A 5 -5.97 -61.65 5.73
C MET A 5 -7.12 -60.74 6.16
N HIS A 6 -8.03 -61.17 7.03
CA HIS A 6 -9.12 -60.32 7.54
C HIS A 6 -8.68 -59.31 8.60
N HIS A 7 -7.59 -59.58 9.32
CA HIS A 7 -7.08 -58.69 10.37
C HIS A 7 -6.34 -57.47 9.79
N GLY A 8 -5.63 -57.63 8.69
CA GLY A 8 -4.94 -56.52 8.01
C GLY A 8 -5.90 -55.56 7.32
N PHE A 9 -6.96 -56.08 6.71
CA PHE A 9 -7.99 -55.28 6.04
C PHE A 9 -8.79 -54.41 7.04
N ARG A 10 -9.22 -55.00 8.16
CA ARG A 10 -9.94 -54.27 9.22
C ARG A 10 -9.09 -53.22 9.96
N VAL A 11 -7.77 -53.41 10.00
CA VAL A 11 -6.83 -52.43 10.57
C VAL A 11 -6.60 -51.27 9.60
N MET A 12 -6.49 -51.54 8.30
CA MET A 12 -6.40 -50.48 7.28
C MET A 12 -7.70 -49.66 7.16
N GLU A 13 -8.88 -50.28 7.23
CA GLU A 13 -10.17 -49.56 7.21
C GLU A 13 -10.36 -48.64 8.42
N ARG A 14 -9.97 -49.11 9.62
CA ARG A 14 -10.01 -48.30 10.85
C ARG A 14 -8.99 -47.16 10.84
N ALA A 15 -7.82 -47.38 10.26
CA ALA A 15 -6.81 -46.33 10.08
C ALA A 15 -7.27 -45.27 9.06
N ALA A 16 -7.86 -45.69 7.93
CA ALA A 16 -8.36 -44.78 6.90
C ALA A 16 -9.57 -43.94 7.36
N THR A 17 -10.52 -44.56 8.09
CA THR A 17 -11.66 -43.84 8.66
C THR A 17 -11.27 -42.85 9.76
N ALA A 18 -10.30 -43.20 10.61
CA ALA A 18 -9.74 -42.27 11.60
C ALA A 18 -9.00 -41.09 10.93
N PHE A 19 -8.27 -41.34 9.84
CA PHE A 19 -7.55 -40.29 9.11
C PHE A 19 -8.52 -39.32 8.41
N ILE A 20 -9.57 -39.83 7.76
CA ILE A 20 -10.60 -38.99 7.12
C ILE A 20 -11.39 -38.19 8.18
N ALA A 21 -11.73 -38.79 9.32
CA ALA A 21 -12.42 -38.08 10.41
C ALA A 21 -11.57 -36.94 11.02
N VAL A 22 -10.25 -37.13 11.14
CA VAL A 22 -9.32 -36.07 11.57
C VAL A 22 -9.22 -34.98 10.51
N LEU A 23 -9.12 -35.32 9.22
CA LEU A 23 -9.10 -34.33 8.14
C LEU A 23 -10.41 -33.51 8.07
N VAL A 24 -11.56 -34.15 8.26
CA VAL A 24 -12.87 -33.47 8.27
C VAL A 24 -13.04 -32.58 9.51
N MET A 25 -12.60 -33.01 10.70
CA MET A 25 -12.63 -32.16 11.89
C MET A 25 -11.65 -30.98 11.81
N MET A 26 -10.48 -31.17 11.19
CA MET A 26 -9.51 -30.08 10.99
C MET A 26 -10.01 -29.06 9.95
N SER A 27 -10.84 -29.47 8.99
CA SER A 27 -11.50 -28.57 8.04
C SER A 27 -12.68 -27.79 8.62
N PHE A 28 -13.31 -28.23 9.71
CA PHE A 28 -14.47 -27.54 10.30
C PHE A 28 -14.11 -26.52 11.40
N CYS A 29 -12.84 -26.39 11.77
CA CYS A 29 -12.37 -25.45 12.80
C CYS A 29 -11.98 -24.06 12.26
N TRP A 30 -12.14 -23.80 10.96
CA TRP A 30 -11.73 -22.52 10.35
C TRP A 30 -12.86 -21.64 9.83
N VAL A 31 -14.12 -21.92 10.16
CA VAL A 31 -15.19 -20.93 10.03
C VAL A 31 -15.24 -20.09 11.30
N THR A 32 -14.16 -19.36 11.54
CA THR A 32 -14.17 -18.23 12.46
C THR A 32 -14.94 -17.12 11.77
N THR A 33 -16.07 -16.76 12.37
CA THR A 33 -16.83 -15.54 12.14
C THR A 33 -15.89 -14.35 11.90
N ALA A 34 -15.81 -13.90 10.66
CA ALA A 34 -15.29 -12.59 10.34
C ALA A 34 -16.30 -11.55 10.84
N ALA A 35 -16.33 -11.32 12.15
CA ALA A 35 -16.79 -10.04 12.68
C ALA A 35 -15.86 -9.00 12.07
N GLY A 36 -16.37 -8.25 11.09
CA GLY A 36 -15.64 -7.18 10.42
C GLY A 36 -15.06 -6.26 11.48
N LYS A 37 -13.74 -6.30 11.67
CA LYS A 37 -13.05 -5.28 12.43
C LYS A 37 -13.35 -3.94 11.75
N PRO A 38 -13.70 -2.88 12.48
CA PRO A 38 -13.77 -1.56 11.88
C PRO A 38 -12.43 -1.32 11.17
N VAL A 39 -12.49 -1.08 9.87
CA VAL A 39 -11.34 -0.66 9.09
C VAL A 39 -11.06 0.77 9.53
N THR A 40 -10.35 0.92 10.66
CA THR A 40 -9.52 2.09 10.83
C THR A 40 -8.46 1.93 9.76
N GLN A 41 -8.52 2.76 8.72
CA GLN A 41 -7.43 2.86 7.76
C GLN A 41 -6.21 3.32 8.57
N GLN A 42 -5.40 2.36 9.00
CA GLN A 42 -4.05 2.64 9.45
C GLN A 42 -3.32 3.09 8.19
N LEU A 43 -3.39 4.40 7.93
CA LEU A 43 -2.53 5.06 6.95
C LEU A 43 -1.11 4.60 7.29
N PRO A 44 -0.31 4.17 6.31
CA PRO A 44 1.09 3.83 6.54
C PRO A 44 1.71 4.96 7.37
N SER A 45 2.30 4.57 8.50
CA SER A 45 2.96 5.51 9.41
C SER A 45 3.86 6.41 8.60
N VAL A 46 3.74 7.72 8.82
CA VAL A 46 4.55 8.78 8.22
C VAL A 46 5.96 8.23 7.96
N SER A 47 6.29 8.05 6.67
CA SER A 47 7.65 7.70 6.27
C SER A 47 8.58 8.71 6.93
N GLU A 48 9.69 8.24 7.51
CA GLU A 48 10.68 9.14 8.08
C GLU A 48 10.96 10.27 7.09
N PRO A 49 10.89 11.54 7.52
CA PRO A 49 11.03 12.67 6.62
C PRO A 49 12.39 12.58 5.91
N THR A 50 12.40 12.88 4.62
CA THR A 50 13.63 12.80 3.81
C THR A 50 14.68 13.83 4.23
N ALA A 51 14.28 14.85 5.02
CA ALA A 51 15.14 15.85 5.62
C ALA A 51 14.58 16.27 6.99
N ASP A 52 15.47 16.43 7.97
CA ASP A 52 15.15 17.08 9.23
C ASP A 52 15.26 18.60 9.04
N HIS A 53 14.14 19.31 9.03
CA HIS A 53 14.13 20.76 8.83
C HIS A 53 14.59 21.53 10.09
N SER A 54 14.65 20.90 11.26
CA SER A 54 15.03 21.57 12.52
C SER A 54 16.52 21.92 12.61
N ILE A 55 17.33 21.30 11.76
CA ILE A 55 18.78 21.51 11.71
C ILE A 55 19.22 22.46 10.59
N LEU A 56 18.28 22.95 9.77
CA LEU A 56 18.57 23.82 8.62
C LEU A 56 18.47 25.29 9.04
N GLU A 57 19.62 25.95 9.19
CA GLU A 57 19.72 27.34 9.63
C GLU A 57 18.98 28.30 8.68
N GLU A 58 18.93 28.00 7.38
CA GLU A 58 18.20 28.82 6.41
C GLU A 58 16.69 28.84 6.66
N LEU A 59 16.15 27.82 7.34
CA LEU A 59 14.74 27.74 7.72
C LEU A 59 14.45 28.32 9.11
N ASP A 60 15.48 28.69 9.89
CA ASP A 60 15.36 29.27 11.23
C ASP A 60 15.10 30.79 11.18
N GLN A 61 14.10 31.18 10.41
CA GLN A 61 13.67 32.57 10.29
C GLN A 61 12.15 32.66 10.11
N PRO A 62 11.52 33.77 10.53
CA PRO A 62 10.08 33.98 10.29
C PRO A 62 9.76 33.97 8.79
N MET A 63 8.72 33.22 8.40
CA MET A 63 8.21 33.18 7.04
C MET A 63 6.72 33.52 7.03
N GLU A 64 6.35 34.65 6.42
CA GLU A 64 4.98 35.16 6.45
C GLU A 64 4.09 34.53 5.36
N ARG A 65 4.68 34.07 4.26
CA ARG A 65 3.95 33.56 3.09
C ARG A 65 4.65 32.35 2.48
N GLY A 66 3.89 31.50 1.80
CA GLY A 66 4.42 30.32 1.08
C GLY A 66 5.60 30.62 0.15
N PRO A 67 5.58 31.69 -0.68
CA PRO A 67 6.71 32.00 -1.56
C PRO A 67 8.01 32.37 -0.83
N ASP A 68 7.93 32.80 0.43
CA ASP A 68 9.13 33.09 1.22
C ASP A 68 9.85 31.79 1.60
N VAL A 69 9.09 30.72 1.91
CA VAL A 69 9.61 29.35 2.05
C VAL A 69 10.25 28.88 0.74
N THR A 70 9.55 29.01 -0.39
CA THR A 70 10.07 28.59 -1.70
C THR A 70 11.36 29.31 -2.06
N ARG A 71 11.46 30.61 -1.76
CA ARG A 71 12.69 31.38 -2.01
C ARG A 71 13.88 30.80 -1.23
N THR A 72 13.65 30.40 0.02
CA THR A 72 14.67 29.73 0.82
C THR A 72 15.03 28.37 0.24
N CYS A 73 14.07 27.52 -0.14
CA CYS A 73 14.37 26.22 -0.76
C CYS A 73 15.21 26.38 -2.05
N LEU A 74 14.92 27.41 -2.84
CA LEU A 74 15.62 27.69 -4.10
C LEU A 74 17.03 28.26 -3.90
N SER A 75 17.48 28.58 -2.68
CA SER A 75 18.89 28.91 -2.42
C SER A 75 19.81 27.73 -2.72
N CYS A 76 19.31 26.50 -2.51
CA CYS A 76 20.04 25.25 -2.73
C CYS A 76 19.44 24.39 -3.86
N HIS A 77 18.13 24.47 -4.10
CA HIS A 77 17.39 23.59 -5.02
C HIS A 77 16.90 24.27 -6.31
N THR A 78 17.72 25.13 -6.92
CA THR A 78 17.39 25.82 -8.18
C THR A 78 17.00 24.85 -9.30
N GLU A 79 17.78 23.78 -9.47
CA GLU A 79 17.54 22.81 -10.54
C GLU A 79 16.33 21.92 -10.27
N ALA A 80 16.08 21.52 -9.02
CA ALA A 80 14.84 20.81 -8.69
C ALA A 80 13.61 21.70 -8.91
N GLY A 81 13.71 23.00 -8.61
CA GLY A 81 12.69 23.99 -8.96
C GLY A 81 12.42 24.02 -10.47
N ASN A 82 13.48 24.05 -11.29
CA ASN A 82 13.35 23.99 -12.75
C ASN A 82 12.72 22.68 -13.24
N GLN A 83 13.06 21.55 -12.60
CA GLN A 83 12.53 20.23 -12.98
C GLN A 83 11.04 20.15 -12.69
N VAL A 84 10.60 20.52 -11.48
CA VAL A 84 9.18 20.47 -11.08
C VAL A 84 8.32 21.29 -12.05
N GLN A 85 8.79 22.47 -12.45
CA GLN A 85 8.06 23.36 -13.36
C GLN A 85 7.82 22.78 -14.76
N LYS A 86 8.60 21.76 -15.15
CA LYS A 86 8.44 21.04 -16.43
C LYS A 86 7.48 19.85 -16.31
N THR A 87 6.99 19.53 -15.11
CA THR A 87 6.12 18.35 -14.89
C THR A 87 4.64 18.68 -14.96
N ILE A 88 3.82 17.65 -15.13
CA ILE A 88 2.35 17.74 -15.07
C ILE A 88 1.82 18.27 -13.73
N HIS A 89 2.58 18.15 -12.64
CA HIS A 89 2.18 18.67 -11.33
C HIS A 89 2.20 20.20 -11.27
N TRP A 90 3.00 20.84 -12.14
CA TRP A 90 3.09 22.28 -12.25
C TRP A 90 2.25 22.82 -13.40
N THR A 91 2.41 22.27 -14.61
CA THR A 91 1.73 22.77 -15.81
C THR A 91 0.26 22.43 -15.81
N TRP A 92 -0.13 21.33 -15.14
CA TRP A 92 -1.46 20.71 -15.21
C TRP A 92 -1.90 20.41 -16.66
N GLY A 93 -0.95 20.35 -17.59
CA GLY A 93 -1.17 20.01 -18.99
C GLY A 93 -1.01 18.51 -19.26
N GLU A 94 -0.83 18.19 -20.54
CA GLU A 94 -0.49 16.85 -20.98
C GLU A 94 0.90 16.39 -20.48
N GLY A 95 1.06 15.08 -20.30
CA GLY A 95 2.37 14.47 -20.03
C GLY A 95 3.13 14.17 -21.33
N GLU A 96 4.31 13.55 -21.21
CA GLU A 96 5.21 13.27 -22.35
C GLU A 96 4.59 12.44 -23.50
N MET A 97 3.46 11.76 -23.27
CA MET A 97 2.79 10.91 -24.27
C MET A 97 1.73 11.65 -25.12
N GLY A 98 1.50 12.95 -24.86
CA GLY A 98 0.90 13.94 -25.77
C GLY A 98 -0.45 13.63 -26.44
N GLU A 99 -1.53 14.22 -25.92
CA GLU A 99 -2.75 14.49 -26.69
C GLU A 99 -3.15 15.95 -26.42
N GLU A 100 -3.05 16.80 -27.45
CA GLU A 100 -3.35 18.23 -27.33
C GLU A 100 -4.73 18.46 -26.71
N GLY A 101 -4.79 19.30 -25.67
CA GLY A 101 -6.04 19.64 -24.98
C GLY A 101 -6.37 18.76 -23.77
N LEU A 102 -5.52 17.81 -23.39
CA LEU A 102 -5.64 17.09 -22.12
C LEU A 102 -4.97 17.85 -20.94
N GLY A 103 -5.18 17.32 -19.74
CA GLY A 103 -4.67 17.87 -18.48
C GLY A 103 -5.73 18.62 -17.65
N LYS A 104 -5.51 18.72 -16.34
CA LYS A 104 -6.44 19.38 -15.41
C LYS A 104 -6.68 20.85 -15.76
N ALA A 105 -5.72 21.51 -16.42
CA ALA A 105 -5.87 22.89 -16.89
C ALA A 105 -6.95 23.05 -17.99
N HIS A 106 -7.27 21.98 -18.73
CA HIS A 106 -8.10 22.06 -19.94
C HIS A 106 -9.35 21.15 -19.89
N ILE A 107 -9.36 20.13 -19.03
CA ILE A 107 -10.44 19.15 -18.96
C ILE A 107 -11.60 19.65 -18.09
N ILE A 108 -12.82 19.61 -18.64
CA ILE A 108 -14.07 19.79 -17.89
C ILE A 108 -14.53 18.42 -17.38
N ASN A 109 -14.97 18.36 -16.12
CA ASN A 109 -15.55 17.16 -15.52
C ASN A 109 -16.92 17.46 -14.87
N ASN A 110 -17.58 16.45 -14.32
CA ASN A 110 -18.89 16.54 -13.68
C ASN A 110 -18.85 16.26 -12.16
N PHE A 111 -17.73 16.57 -11.50
CA PHE A 111 -17.53 16.43 -10.04
C PHE A 111 -17.80 17.72 -9.27
#